data_AF-A0A1I1B0R7-F1
#
_entry.id   AF-A0A1I1B0R7-F1
#
_cell.length_a   1.000
_cell.length_b   1.000
_cell.length_c   1.000
_cell.angle_alpha   90.00
_cell.angle_beta   90.00
_cell.angle_gamma   90.00
#
_symmetry.space_group_name_H-M   'P 1'
#
loop_
_entity.id
_entity.type
_entity.pdbx_description
1 polymer ?
#
loop_
_entity_poly.entity_id
_entity_poly.type
_entity_poly.pdbx_seq_one_letter_code
_entity_poly.pdbx_strand_id
1 'polypeptide(L)'
;MAIHEAAAALVLHQGLEHATIEAIADAAGVSPRTFFNYFPSKDDAVLGMRPPSLDPVLLDGFVIGHDLLDQVSKLLLAVARSSYADGDLVRRQELMHRHPHLGQRRKEYLVEAEELVRQAVAAILATDPGWSVGIEGFDVQETARMLVMVAAVPLRFALTSPAYGTPPGVTPQNLASSLNLFHHVHGKLS
;
A
#
# COMPACT_ATOMS: atom_id res chain seq x y z
N MET A 1 -20.82 -12.20 10.04
CA MET A 1 -19.66 -12.35 9.13
C MET A 1 -19.28 -10.96 8.67
N ALA A 2 -17.98 -10.64 8.60
CA ALA A 2 -17.59 -9.32 8.10
C ALA A 2 -17.91 -9.19 6.60
N ILE A 3 -18.17 -7.97 6.10
CA ILE A 3 -18.59 -7.74 4.70
C ILE A 3 -17.54 -8.29 3.71
N HIS A 4 -16.24 -8.11 3.99
CA HIS A 4 -15.17 -8.61 3.12
C HIS A 4 -15.02 -10.14 3.15
N GLU A 5 -15.33 -10.78 4.27
CA GLU A 5 -15.38 -12.24 4.38
C GLU A 5 -16.51 -12.81 3.56
N ALA A 6 -17.69 -12.19 3.65
CA ALA A 6 -18.85 -12.55 2.85
C ALA A 6 -18.55 -12.43 1.35
N ALA A 7 -17.98 -11.29 0.95
CA ALA A 7 -17.60 -11.02 -0.43
C ALA A 7 -16.60 -12.04 -0.96
N ALA A 8 -15.49 -12.26 -0.24
CA ALA A 8 -14.46 -13.19 -0.66
C ALA A 8 -14.97 -14.64 -0.72
N ALA A 9 -15.77 -15.08 0.25
CA ALA A 9 -16.36 -16.42 0.24
C ALA A 9 -17.28 -16.59 -0.98
N LEU A 10 -18.13 -15.60 -1.27
CA LEU A 10 -19.04 -15.65 -2.41
C LEU A 10 -18.27 -15.77 -3.73
N VAL A 11 -17.19 -15.00 -3.91
CA VAL A 11 -16.33 -15.10 -5.11
C VAL A 11 -15.63 -16.46 -5.21
N LEU A 12 -15.11 -17.00 -4.11
CA LEU A 12 -14.41 -18.28 -4.13
C LEU A 12 -15.33 -19.47 -4.43
N HIS A 13 -16.60 -19.39 -4.02
CA HIS A 13 -17.59 -20.46 -4.20
C HIS A 13 -18.38 -20.34 -5.51
N GLN A 14 -18.76 -19.12 -5.90
CA GLN A 14 -19.72 -18.90 -6.99
C GLN A 14 -19.12 -18.08 -8.14
N GLY A 15 -17.92 -17.52 -7.98
CA GLY A 15 -17.27 -16.66 -8.97
C GLY A 15 -17.64 -15.19 -8.82
N LEU A 16 -16.81 -14.31 -9.40
CA LEU A 16 -16.92 -12.86 -9.20
C LEU A 16 -18.18 -12.23 -9.80
N GLU A 17 -18.70 -12.79 -10.88
CA GLU A 17 -19.92 -12.29 -11.55
C GLU A 17 -21.15 -12.41 -10.64
N HIS A 18 -21.17 -13.40 -9.75
CA HIS A 18 -22.26 -13.65 -8.82
C HIS A 18 -22.14 -12.83 -7.52
N ALA A 19 -21.00 -12.17 -7.29
CA ALA A 19 -20.76 -11.33 -6.12
C ALA A 19 -21.28 -9.91 -6.33
N THR A 20 -22.60 -9.75 -6.54
CA THR A 20 -23.23 -8.43 -6.59
C THR A 20 -23.24 -7.78 -5.20
N ILE A 21 -23.38 -6.46 -5.15
CA ILE A 21 -23.41 -5.73 -3.87
C ILE A 21 -24.59 -6.20 -3.02
N GLU A 22 -25.73 -6.49 -3.64
CA GLU A 22 -26.92 -7.04 -2.99
C GLU A 22 -26.63 -8.42 -2.41
N ALA A 23 -26.05 -9.34 -3.20
CA ALA A 23 -25.73 -10.68 -2.74
C ALA A 23 -24.70 -10.67 -1.59
N ILE A 24 -23.71 -9.78 -1.66
CA ILE A 24 -22.72 -9.59 -0.59
C ILE A 24 -23.37 -9.03 0.67
N ALA A 25 -24.21 -7.99 0.53
CA ALA A 25 -24.89 -7.36 1.65
C ALA A 25 -25.84 -8.34 2.36
N ASP A 26 -26.61 -9.12 1.59
CA ASP A 26 -27.48 -10.19 2.09
C ASP A 26 -26.66 -11.27 2.82
N ALA A 27 -25.56 -11.74 2.22
CA ALA A 27 -24.69 -12.74 2.84
C ALA A 27 -24.01 -12.24 4.13
N ALA A 28 -23.73 -10.93 4.23
CA ALA A 28 -23.18 -10.29 5.42
C ALA A 28 -24.27 -9.89 6.44
N GLY A 29 -25.56 -9.97 6.10
CA GLY A 29 -26.67 -9.54 6.96
C GLY A 29 -26.72 -8.03 7.17
N VAL A 30 -26.33 -7.25 6.17
CA VAL A 30 -26.31 -5.78 6.21
C VAL A 30 -27.09 -5.17 5.03
N SER A 31 -27.43 -3.89 5.11
CA SER A 31 -28.02 -3.20 3.95
C SER A 31 -26.97 -2.81 2.91
N PRO A 32 -27.33 -2.61 1.62
CA PRO A 32 -26.43 -2.03 0.62
C PRO A 32 -25.89 -0.64 1.03
N ARG A 33 -26.69 0.17 1.74
CA ARG A 33 -26.22 1.44 2.32
C ARG A 33 -25.08 1.20 3.33
N THR A 34 -25.23 0.20 4.18
CA THR A 34 -24.18 -0.21 5.12
C THR A 34 -22.95 -0.70 4.37
N PHE A 35 -23.10 -1.50 3.30
CA PHE A 35 -21.98 -1.92 2.46
C PHE A 35 -21.13 -0.74 1.99
N PHE A 36 -21.75 0.28 1.39
CA PHE A 36 -21.05 1.46 0.88
C PHE A 36 -20.38 2.32 1.95
N ASN A 37 -20.85 2.24 3.20
CA ASN A 37 -20.16 2.92 4.31
C ASN A 37 -18.80 2.29 4.65
N TYR A 38 -18.58 1.02 4.27
CA TYR A 38 -17.34 0.30 4.53
C TYR A 38 -16.46 0.15 3.30
N PHE A 39 -17.05 -0.09 2.12
CA PHE A 39 -16.34 -0.39 0.89
C PHE A 39 -16.83 0.47 -0.28
N PRO A 40 -15.93 1.16 -1.01
CA PRO A 40 -16.32 1.95 -2.18
C PRO A 40 -16.86 1.12 -3.34
N SER A 41 -16.44 -0.14 -3.45
CA SER A 41 -16.82 -1.05 -4.53
C SER A 41 -16.88 -2.51 -4.09
N LYS A 42 -17.48 -3.38 -4.92
CA LYS A 42 -17.45 -4.83 -4.71
C LYS A 42 -16.02 -5.38 -4.72
N ASP A 43 -15.14 -4.88 -5.59
CA ASP A 43 -13.76 -5.36 -5.72
C ASP A 43 -12.96 -5.01 -4.46
N ASP A 44 -13.21 -3.83 -3.88
CA ASP A 44 -12.66 -3.41 -2.60
C ASP A 44 -13.12 -4.34 -1.47
N ALA A 45 -14.42 -4.68 -1.43
CA ALA A 45 -14.94 -5.64 -0.45
C ALA A 45 -14.34 -7.04 -0.63
N VAL A 46 -14.23 -7.54 -1.86
CA VAL A 46 -13.65 -8.86 -2.17
C VAL A 46 -12.20 -8.96 -1.70
N LEU A 47 -11.40 -7.92 -1.93
CA LEU A 47 -10.02 -7.85 -1.46
C LEU A 47 -9.90 -7.44 0.02
N GLY A 48 -11.00 -7.01 0.64
CA GLY A 48 -10.97 -6.39 1.96
C GLY A 48 -10.05 -5.18 2.00
N MET A 49 -10.12 -4.33 0.99
CA MET A 49 -9.34 -3.10 0.88
C MET A 49 -10.22 -1.86 1.05
N ARG A 50 -9.61 -0.77 1.49
CA ARG A 50 -10.17 0.58 1.62
C ARG A 50 -9.14 1.58 1.08
N PRO A 51 -9.57 2.80 0.72
CA PRO A 51 -8.62 3.83 0.31
C PRO A 51 -7.51 3.99 1.35
N PRO A 52 -6.24 4.11 0.92
CA PRO A 52 -5.14 4.31 1.85
C PRO A 52 -5.35 5.58 2.66
N SER A 53 -4.90 5.53 3.91
CA SER A 53 -4.83 6.70 4.77
C SER A 53 -3.44 6.82 5.38
N LEU A 54 -3.01 8.07 5.55
CA LEU A 54 -1.82 8.42 6.30
C LEU A 54 -2.27 8.95 7.67
N ASP A 55 -1.99 8.18 8.72
CA ASP A 55 -2.18 8.64 10.09
C ASP A 55 -1.08 9.65 10.44
N PRO A 56 -1.41 10.89 10.86
CA PRO A 56 -0.43 11.90 11.22
C PRO A 56 0.60 11.42 12.25
N VAL A 57 0.24 10.48 13.14
CA VAL A 57 1.17 9.92 14.15
C VAL A 57 2.38 9.22 13.52
N LEU A 58 2.25 8.75 12.27
CA LEU A 58 3.35 8.12 11.53
C LEU A 58 4.43 9.14 11.13
N LEU A 59 4.11 10.44 11.17
CA LEU A 59 5.04 11.52 10.83
C LEU A 59 5.77 12.06 12.07
N ASP A 60 5.29 11.80 13.28
CA ASP A 60 5.90 12.31 14.53
C ASP A 60 7.35 11.85 14.71
N GLY A 61 7.69 10.67 14.17
CA GLY A 61 9.03 10.11 14.20
C GLY A 61 9.91 10.46 12.99
N PHE A 62 9.41 11.28 12.05
CA PHE A 62 10.16 11.62 10.84
C PHE A 62 11.20 12.71 11.13
N VAL A 63 12.48 12.37 10.99
CA VAL A 63 13.60 13.25 11.32
C VAL A 63 14.49 13.47 10.11
N ILE A 64 14.60 14.73 9.68
CA ILE A 64 15.55 15.17 8.65
C ILE A 64 16.98 15.09 9.23
N GLY A 65 17.90 14.48 8.48
CA GLY A 65 19.27 14.19 8.93
C GLY A 65 19.48 12.74 9.38
N HIS A 66 18.40 11.96 9.50
CA HIS A 66 18.47 10.49 9.59
C HIS A 66 18.32 9.86 8.20
N ASP A 67 18.37 8.53 8.11
CA ASP A 67 18.17 7.81 6.86
C ASP A 67 16.75 8.06 6.31
N LEU A 68 16.65 9.01 5.38
CA LEU A 68 15.38 9.39 4.75
C LEU A 68 14.83 8.26 3.88
N LEU A 69 15.70 7.43 3.30
CA LEU A 69 15.26 6.33 2.45
C LEU A 69 14.52 5.27 3.29
N ASP A 70 15.12 4.85 4.40
CA ASP A 70 14.50 3.89 5.32
C ASP A 70 13.19 4.44 5.92
N GLN A 71 13.18 5.72 6.35
CA GLN A 71 11.98 6.36 6.88
C GLN A 71 10.84 6.42 5.86
N VAL A 72 11.12 6.84 4.62
CA VAL A 72 10.11 6.92 3.56
C VAL A 72 9.66 5.52 3.13
N SER A 73 10.54 4.52 3.07
CA SER A 73 10.16 3.13 2.76
C SER A 73 9.23 2.54 3.84
N LYS A 74 9.51 2.80 5.12
CA LYS A 74 8.63 2.40 6.24
C LYS A 74 7.28 3.11 6.17
N LEU A 75 7.28 4.41 5.85
CA LEU A 75 6.06 5.19 5.70
C LEU A 75 5.20 4.69 4.54
N LEU A 76 5.80 4.42 3.38
CA LEU A 76 5.13 3.79 2.23
C LEU A 76 4.50 2.44 2.61
N LEU A 77 5.22 1.59 3.34
CA LEU A 77 4.66 0.32 3.80
C LEU A 77 3.50 0.52 4.78
N ALA A 78 3.61 1.47 5.71
CA ALA A 78 2.55 1.76 6.67
C ALA A 78 1.27 2.26 5.98
N VAL A 79 1.38 3.20 5.05
CA VAL A 79 0.25 3.73 4.27
C VAL A 79 -0.33 2.67 3.33
N ALA A 80 0.49 1.88 2.65
CA ALA A 80 -0.01 0.77 1.83
C ALA A 80 -0.76 -0.29 2.67
N ARG A 81 -0.33 -0.51 3.91
CA ARG A 81 -0.97 -1.47 4.83
C ARG A 81 -2.29 -0.94 5.41
N SER A 82 -2.46 0.37 5.56
CA SER A 82 -3.71 0.96 6.07
C SER A 82 -4.90 0.70 5.14
N SER A 83 -4.62 0.46 3.84
CA SER A 83 -5.64 0.04 2.89
C SER A 83 -6.25 -1.33 3.19
N TYR A 84 -5.62 -2.21 3.97
CA TYR A 84 -6.15 -3.56 4.18
C TYR A 84 -6.98 -3.65 5.48
N ALA A 85 -8.15 -4.27 5.39
CA ALA A 85 -8.83 -4.81 6.58
C ALA A 85 -8.04 -6.01 7.12
N ASP A 86 -8.23 -6.35 8.40
CA ASP A 86 -7.71 -7.61 8.95
C ASP A 86 -8.25 -8.79 8.14
N GLY A 87 -7.38 -9.74 7.81
CA GLY A 87 -7.81 -10.91 7.05
C GLY A 87 -6.70 -11.69 6.37
N ASP A 88 -7.11 -12.79 5.76
CA ASP A 88 -6.25 -13.81 5.18
C ASP A 88 -5.52 -13.33 3.91
N LEU A 89 -4.19 -13.24 4.00
CA LEU A 89 -3.30 -12.89 2.89
C LEU A 89 -3.31 -13.93 1.78
N VAL A 90 -3.44 -15.22 2.12
CA VAL A 90 -3.50 -16.33 1.16
C VAL A 90 -4.76 -16.21 0.33
N ARG A 91 -5.90 -15.94 0.98
CA ARG A 91 -7.18 -15.71 0.31
C ARG A 91 -7.12 -14.57 -0.71
N ARG A 92 -6.53 -13.43 -0.36
CA ARG A 92 -6.39 -12.29 -1.28
C ARG A 92 -5.49 -12.62 -2.46
N GLN A 93 -4.41 -13.35 -2.22
CA GLN A 93 -3.51 -13.78 -3.28
C GLN A 93 -4.24 -14.68 -4.27
N GLU A 94 -5.01 -15.64 -3.79
CA GLU A 94 -5.82 -16.53 -4.63
C GLU A 94 -6.84 -15.75 -5.45
N LEU A 95 -7.54 -14.79 -4.83
CA LEU A 95 -8.51 -13.93 -5.53
C LEU A 95 -7.86 -13.13 -6.66
N MET A 96 -6.69 -12.52 -6.42
CA MET A 96 -5.96 -11.77 -7.46
C MET A 96 -5.40 -12.70 -8.55
N HIS A 97 -5.04 -13.94 -8.21
CA HIS A 97 -4.58 -14.92 -9.19
C HIS A 97 -5.72 -15.36 -10.11
N ARG A 98 -6.90 -15.66 -9.55
CA ARG A 98 -8.11 -16.02 -10.32
C ARG A 98 -8.70 -14.86 -11.11
N HIS A 99 -8.58 -13.64 -10.59
CA HIS A 99 -9.21 -12.45 -11.14
C HIS A 99 -8.17 -11.31 -11.29
N PRO A 100 -7.43 -11.25 -12.41
CA PRO A 100 -6.33 -10.31 -12.59
C PRO A 100 -6.69 -8.84 -12.34
N HIS A 101 -7.89 -8.38 -12.72
CA HIS A 101 -8.36 -7.00 -12.51
C HIS A 101 -8.41 -6.58 -11.03
N LEU A 102 -8.59 -7.52 -10.10
CA LEU A 102 -8.44 -7.25 -8.67
C LEU A 102 -6.99 -6.83 -8.33
N GLY A 103 -6.02 -7.37 -9.06
CA GLY A 103 -4.63 -6.93 -9.02
C GLY A 103 -4.42 -5.51 -9.56
N GLN A 104 -5.15 -5.07 -10.60
CA GLN A 104 -5.18 -3.67 -11.03
C GLN A 104 -5.73 -2.78 -9.92
N ARG A 105 -6.85 -3.15 -9.30
CA ARG A 105 -7.43 -2.38 -8.18
C ARG A 105 -6.46 -2.19 -7.03
N ARG A 106 -5.71 -3.23 -6.66
CA ARG A 106 -4.62 -3.12 -5.67
C ARG A 106 -3.53 -2.13 -6.11
N LYS A 107 -3.15 -2.11 -7.39
CA LYS A 107 -2.13 -1.18 -7.90
C LYS A 107 -2.61 0.27 -7.81
N GLU A 108 -3.89 0.54 -8.04
CA GLU A 108 -4.47 1.88 -7.88
C GLU A 108 -4.27 2.40 -6.44
N TYR A 109 -4.58 1.59 -5.43
CA TYR A 109 -4.34 1.95 -4.03
C TYR A 109 -2.87 2.10 -3.66
N LEU A 110 -1.96 1.35 -4.29
CA LEU A 110 -0.53 1.57 -4.11
C LEU A 110 -0.08 2.93 -4.68
N VAL A 111 -0.64 3.35 -5.81
CA VAL A 111 -0.35 4.68 -6.38
C VAL A 111 -0.93 5.79 -5.50
N GLU A 112 -2.15 5.63 -4.99
CA GLU A 112 -2.75 6.57 -4.04
C GLU A 112 -1.91 6.68 -2.75
N ALA A 113 -1.40 5.55 -2.23
CA ALA A 113 -0.51 5.53 -1.07
C ALA A 113 0.83 6.24 -1.34
N GLU A 114 1.45 6.00 -2.50
CA GLU A 114 2.67 6.70 -2.93
C GLU A 114 2.44 8.21 -2.98
N GLU A 115 1.30 8.66 -3.50
CA GLU A 115 0.98 10.09 -3.60
C GLU A 115 0.75 10.75 -2.23
N LEU A 116 0.04 10.07 -1.30
CA LEU A 116 -0.13 10.55 0.07
C LEU A 116 1.22 10.74 0.77
N VAL A 117 2.12 9.76 0.64
CA VAL A 117 3.46 9.85 1.22
C VAL A 117 4.29 10.94 0.57
N ARG A 118 4.22 11.08 -0.76
CA ARG A 118 4.93 12.15 -1.49
C ARG A 118 4.51 13.54 -1.01
N GLN A 119 3.22 13.78 -0.84
CA GLN A 119 2.71 15.06 -0.33
C GLN A 119 3.20 15.33 1.09
N ALA A 120 3.16 14.33 1.97
CA ALA A 120 3.62 14.47 3.35
C ALA A 120 5.13 14.73 3.43
N VAL A 121 5.94 13.98 2.68
CA VAL A 121 7.39 14.17 2.60
C VAL A 121 7.72 15.55 2.05
N ALA A 122 7.08 15.99 0.97
CA ALA A 122 7.29 17.32 0.42
C ALA A 122 6.97 18.43 1.45
N ALA A 123 5.88 18.27 2.20
CA ALA A 123 5.51 19.21 3.27
C ALA A 123 6.57 19.24 4.38
N ILE A 124 7.08 18.08 4.80
CA ILE A 124 8.14 17.98 5.81
C ILE A 124 9.44 18.63 5.32
N LEU A 125 9.88 18.30 4.12
CA LEU A 125 11.09 18.89 3.53
C LEU A 125 10.99 20.41 3.37
N ALA A 126 9.79 20.94 3.08
CA ALA A 126 9.55 22.37 2.99
C ALA A 126 9.70 23.12 4.34
N THR A 127 9.68 22.42 5.47
CA THR A 127 9.90 23.03 6.80
C THR A 127 11.39 23.14 7.16
N ASP A 128 12.28 22.45 6.45
CA ASP A 128 13.70 22.44 6.74
C ASP A 128 14.45 23.44 5.86
N PRO A 129 15.27 24.36 6.44
CA PRO A 129 16.01 25.35 5.67
C PRO A 129 16.98 24.77 4.64
N GLY A 130 17.52 23.57 4.88
CA GLY A 130 18.46 22.89 3.98
C GLY A 130 17.80 22.21 2.79
N TRP A 131 16.50 21.90 2.87
CA TRP A 131 15.74 21.23 1.80
C TRP A 131 14.75 22.16 1.09
N SER A 132 14.19 23.13 1.82
CA SER A 132 13.16 24.06 1.32
C SER A 132 13.61 24.94 0.16
N VAL A 133 14.91 25.23 0.05
CA VAL A 133 15.49 26.02 -1.07
C VAL A 133 15.64 25.23 -2.37
N GLY A 134 15.38 23.91 -2.35
CA GLY A 134 15.62 23.01 -3.47
C GLY A 134 17.05 22.49 -3.52
N ILE A 135 17.26 21.38 -4.24
CA ILE A 135 18.54 20.69 -4.36
C ILE A 135 18.89 20.58 -5.85
N GLU A 136 20.11 20.98 -6.22
CA GLU A 136 20.60 20.88 -7.61
C GLU A 136 19.67 21.53 -8.67
N GLY A 137 18.92 22.55 -8.27
CA GLY A 137 17.97 23.25 -9.16
C GLY A 137 16.58 22.62 -9.25
N PHE A 138 16.33 21.51 -8.54
CA PHE A 138 15.02 20.88 -8.40
C PHE A 138 14.28 21.40 -7.17
N ASP A 139 12.98 21.58 -7.30
CA ASP A 139 12.16 22.04 -6.18
C ASP A 139 11.89 20.91 -5.15
N VAL A 140 11.24 21.26 -4.04
CA VAL A 140 10.94 20.30 -2.97
C VAL A 140 9.99 19.19 -3.41
N GLN A 141 9.12 19.46 -4.39
CA GLN A 141 8.15 18.50 -4.91
C GLN A 141 8.85 17.45 -5.77
N GLU A 142 9.77 17.88 -6.63
CA GLU A 142 10.62 17.03 -7.45
C GLU A 142 11.57 16.19 -6.59
N THR A 143 12.16 16.79 -5.57
CA THR A 143 13.01 16.10 -4.58
C THR A 143 12.23 15.02 -3.84
N ALA A 144 11.04 15.35 -3.30
CA ALA A 144 10.18 14.38 -2.64
C ALA A 144 9.71 13.27 -3.58
N ARG A 145 9.40 13.61 -4.85
CA ARG A 145 9.05 12.64 -5.88
C ARG A 145 10.19 11.65 -6.11
N MET A 146 11.41 12.14 -6.29
CA MET A 146 12.59 11.28 -6.48
C MET A 146 12.80 10.38 -5.26
N LEU A 147 12.76 10.95 -4.06
CA LEU A 147 12.93 10.20 -2.81
C LEU A 147 11.89 9.09 -2.65
N VAL A 148 10.62 9.37 -2.91
CA VAL A 148 9.55 8.36 -2.87
C VAL A 148 9.74 7.29 -3.94
N MET A 149 10.12 7.67 -5.16
CA MET A 149 10.38 6.70 -6.24
C MET A 149 11.52 5.74 -5.86
N VAL A 150 12.60 6.24 -5.29
CA VAL A 150 13.73 5.42 -4.82
C VAL A 150 13.31 4.55 -3.63
N ALA A 151 12.60 5.12 -2.65
CA ALA A 151 12.08 4.42 -1.47
C ALA A 151 11.04 3.33 -1.81
N ALA A 152 10.35 3.44 -2.94
CA ALA A 152 9.43 2.43 -3.41
C ALA A 152 10.14 1.21 -4.02
N VAL A 153 11.41 1.31 -4.44
CA VAL A 153 12.13 0.19 -5.09
C VAL A 153 12.27 -1.03 -4.15
N PRO A 154 12.75 -0.90 -2.90
CA PRO A 154 12.77 -2.01 -1.96
C PRO A 154 11.40 -2.63 -1.71
N LEU A 155 10.35 -1.79 -1.60
CA LEU A 155 8.98 -2.24 -1.41
C LEU A 155 8.46 -3.01 -2.62
N ARG A 156 8.69 -2.51 -3.83
CA ARG A 156 8.32 -3.15 -5.09
C ARG A 156 9.07 -4.47 -5.28
N PHE A 157 10.36 -4.50 -4.97
CA PHE A 157 11.14 -5.74 -4.98
C PHE A 157 10.58 -6.76 -3.97
N ALA A 158 10.23 -6.33 -2.76
CA ALA A 158 9.59 -7.21 -1.77
C ALA A 158 8.24 -7.77 -2.27
N LEU A 159 7.47 -6.97 -3.03
CA LEU A 159 6.18 -7.37 -3.60
C LEU A 159 6.30 -8.34 -4.79
N THR A 160 7.34 -8.22 -5.60
CA THR A 160 7.48 -8.97 -6.86
C THR A 160 8.50 -10.12 -6.80
N SER A 161 9.37 -10.13 -5.79
CA SER A 161 10.41 -11.14 -5.66
C SER A 161 9.81 -12.52 -5.35
N PRO A 162 10.17 -13.56 -6.13
CA PRO A 162 9.77 -14.94 -5.85
C PRO A 162 10.28 -15.45 -4.50
N ALA A 163 11.39 -14.88 -3.99
CA ALA A 163 11.98 -15.25 -2.71
C ALA A 163 11.09 -14.87 -1.51
N TYR A 164 10.15 -13.95 -1.71
CA TYR A 164 9.14 -13.57 -0.72
C TYR A 164 7.74 -14.09 -1.10
N GLY A 165 7.66 -14.96 -2.12
CA GLY A 165 6.44 -15.59 -2.59
C GLY A 165 5.99 -16.75 -1.70
N THR A 166 4.76 -16.64 -1.18
CA THR A 166 3.94 -17.70 -0.54
C THR A 166 4.48 -18.38 0.73
N PRO A 167 3.97 -18.01 1.93
CA PRO A 167 3.57 -16.66 2.38
C PRO A 167 4.32 -16.23 3.68
N PRO A 168 4.35 -14.91 4.05
CA PRO A 168 3.26 -13.94 3.85
C PRO A 168 3.67 -12.52 3.40
N GLY A 169 3.09 -12.00 2.30
CA GLY A 169 3.00 -10.55 1.99
C GLY A 169 4.28 -9.69 2.10
N VAL A 170 4.13 -8.37 2.04
CA VAL A 170 5.24 -7.48 2.47
C VAL A 170 5.18 -7.34 3.99
N THR A 171 6.15 -7.96 4.65
CA THR A 171 6.38 -7.80 6.07
C THR A 171 7.44 -6.72 6.31
N PRO A 172 7.50 -6.13 7.52
CA PRO A 172 8.63 -5.29 7.92
C PRO A 172 9.98 -5.99 7.73
N GLN A 173 10.04 -7.31 7.94
CA GLN A 173 11.25 -8.12 7.76
C GLN A 173 11.69 -8.18 6.29
N ASN A 174 10.78 -8.45 5.37
CA ASN A 174 11.08 -8.53 3.94
C ASN A 174 11.46 -7.15 3.38
N LEU A 175 10.83 -6.09 3.88
CA LEU A 175 11.20 -4.72 3.54
C LEU A 175 12.63 -4.40 4.00
N ALA A 176 12.98 -4.72 5.25
CA ALA A 176 14.32 -4.51 5.78
C ALA A 176 15.40 -5.26 4.97
N SER A 177 15.15 -6.51 4.61
CA SER A 177 16.05 -7.28 3.73
C SER A 177 16.22 -6.65 2.35
N SER A 178 15.13 -6.11 1.79
CA SER A 178 15.15 -5.44 0.48
C SER A 178 15.88 -4.09 0.53
N LEU A 179 15.72 -3.34 1.63
CA LEU A 179 16.46 -2.11 1.90
C LEU A 179 17.96 -2.38 2.02
N ASN A 180 18.36 -3.38 2.80
CA ASN A 180 19.76 -3.78 2.93
C ASN A 180 20.39 -4.15 1.58
N LEU A 181 19.65 -4.90 0.75
CA LEU A 181 20.10 -5.24 -0.60
C LEU A 181 20.26 -3.98 -1.46
N PHE A 182 19.29 -3.06 -1.42
CA PHE A 182 19.35 -1.80 -2.15
C PHE A 182 20.58 -0.98 -1.77
N HIS A 183 20.83 -0.77 -0.47
CA HIS A 183 22.02 -0.05 0.00
C HIS A 183 23.33 -0.72 -0.45
N HIS A 184 23.40 -2.06 -0.38
CA HIS A 184 24.59 -2.80 -0.82
C HIS A 184 24.84 -2.65 -2.33
N VAL A 185 23.79 -2.71 -3.15
CA VAL A 185 23.89 -2.50 -4.60
C VAL A 185 24.29 -1.07 -4.92
N HIS A 186 23.67 -0.08 -4.28
CA HIS A 186 24.00 1.33 -4.49
C HIS A 186 25.47 1.62 -4.13
N GLY A 187 25.95 1.09 -3.00
CA GLY A 187 27.34 1.25 -2.57
C GLY A 187 28.38 0.57 -3.47
N LYS A 188 28.00 -0.40 -4.30
CA LYS A 188 28.87 -0.98 -5.33
C LYS A 188 28.89 -0.19 -6.65
N LEU A 189 27.88 0.65 -6.88
CA LEU A 189 27.72 1.46 -8.09
C LEU A 189 28.25 2.88 -7.94
N SER A 190 28.45 3.35 -6.70
CA SER A 190 29.07 4.64 -6.36
C SER A 190 30.58 4.50 -6.26
#